data_AF-A0A3P8VD77-F1
#
_entry.id   AF-A0A3P8VD77-F1
#
_cell.length_a   1.000
_cell.length_b   1.000
_cell.length_c   1.000
_cell.angle_alpha   90.00
_cell.angle_beta   90.00
_cell.angle_gamma   90.00
#
_symmetry.space_group_name_H-M   'P 1'
#
loop_
_entity.id
_entity.type
_entity.pdbx_description
1 polymer ?
#
loop_
_entity_poly.entity_id
_entity_poly.type
_entity_poly.pdbx_seq_one_letter_code
_entity_poly.pdbx_strand_id
1 'polypeptide(L)' 'MTQLESAMGLLMKVFDTYASGEGKRDTLTRSETKALLQKELPTLMKVMYLCYLG' A
#
# COMPACT_ATOMS: atom_id res chain seq x y z
N MET A 1 4.25 20.40 -12.26
CA MET A 1 3.75 19.18 -11.58
C MET A 1 2.41 19.52 -10.97
N THR A 2 1.35 18.85 -11.44
CA THR A 2 -0.01 19.02 -10.91
C THR A 2 -0.19 18.25 -9.60
N GLN A 3 -1.25 18.55 -8.86
CA GLN A 3 -1.58 17.80 -7.63
C GLN A 3 -1.76 16.30 -7.91
N LEU A 4 -2.35 15.95 -9.05
CA LEU A 4 -2.57 14.56 -9.45
C LEU A 4 -1.24 13.86 -9.79
N GLU A 5 -0.35 14.52 -10.51
CA GLU A 5 0.98 13.98 -10.82
C GLU A 5 1.79 13.72 -9.54
N SER A 6 1.74 14.65 -8.57
CA SER A 6 2.41 14.48 -7.27
C SER A 6 1.82 13.32 -6.47
N ALA A 7 0.49 13.17 -6.45
CA ALA A 7 -0.17 12.07 -5.76
C ALA A 7 0.21 10.71 -6.36
N MET A 8 0.26 10.61 -7.69
CA MET A 8 0.71 9.39 -8.37
C MET A 8 2.17 9.08 -8.08
N GLY A 9 3.06 10.09 -8.08
CA GLY A 9 4.46 9.90 -7.71
C GLY A 9 4.64 9.40 -6.27
N LEU A 10 3.80 9.87 -5.35
CA LEU A 10 3.80 9.39 -3.97
C LEU A 10 3.37 7.91 -3.89
N LEU A 11 2.30 7.53 -4.59
CA LEU A 11 1.83 6.14 -4.63
C LEU A 11 2.88 5.19 -5.21
N MET A 12 3.56 5.58 -6.29
CA MET A 12 4.65 4.80 -6.89
C MET A 12 5.82 4.65 -5.90
N LYS A 13 6.22 5.72 -5.23
CA LYS A 13 7.30 5.68 -4.24
C LYS A 13 6.99 4.76 -3.05
N VAL A 14 5.75 4.81 -2.56
CA VAL A 14 5.28 3.91 -1.51
C VAL A 14 5.33 2.46 -2.03
N PHE A 15 4.77 2.18 -3.21
CA PHE A 15 4.82 0.85 -3.82
C PHE A 15 6.26 0.31 -3.92
N ASP A 16 7.18 1.08 -4.50
CA ASP A 16 8.59 0.69 -4.68
C ASP A 16 9.29 0.38 -3.35
N THR A 17 8.95 1.13 -2.30
CA THR A 17 9.50 0.90 -0.96
C THR A 17 9.16 -0.51 -0.47
N TYR A 18 7.93 -0.98 -0.66
CA TYR A 18 7.49 -2.30 -0.21
C TYR A 18 7.82 -3.43 -1.19
N ALA A 19 7.90 -3.17 -2.50
CA ALA A 19 8.25 -4.18 -3.52
C ALA A 19 9.76 -4.49 -3.58
N SER A 20 10.58 -3.74 -2.83
CA SER A 20 12.03 -3.91 -2.80
C SER A 20 12.52 -5.10 -1.95
N GLY A 21 11.63 -5.79 -1.23
CA GLY A 21 11.97 -6.81 -0.23
C GLY A 21 12.27 -8.20 -0.79
N GLU A 22 11.28 -8.85 -1.42
CA GLU A 22 11.35 -10.29 -1.76
C GLU A 22 11.76 -10.59 -3.22
N GLY A 23 12.23 -9.58 -3.96
CA GLY A 23 13.00 -9.78 -5.20
C GLY A 23 12.26 -9.53 -6.51
N LYS A 24 10.94 -9.30 -6.50
CA LYS A 24 10.18 -8.80 -7.67
C LYS A 24 9.74 -7.36 -7.46
N ARG A 25 10.51 -6.41 -7.98
CA ARG A 25 10.25 -4.97 -7.79
C ARG A 25 9.01 -4.46 -8.52
N ASP A 26 8.47 -5.26 -9.42
CA ASP A 26 7.28 -4.99 -10.22
C ASP A 26 5.98 -5.50 -9.58
N THR A 27 6.07 -6.28 -8.49
CA THR A 27 4.90 -6.87 -7.81
C THR A 27 5.06 -6.83 -6.30
N LEU A 28 3.97 -6.75 -5.55
CA LEU A 28 4.00 -6.97 -4.12
C LEU A 28 3.60 -8.41 -3.81
N THR A 29 4.37 -9.09 -2.97
CA THR A 29 3.93 -10.36 -2.41
C THR A 29 2.81 -10.14 -1.40
N ARG A 30 2.14 -11.22 -0.99
CA ARG A 30 1.04 -11.14 0.00
C ARG A 30 1.54 -10.55 1.34
N SER A 31 2.78 -10.84 1.71
CA SER A 31 3.42 -10.33 2.93
C SER A 31 3.72 -8.83 2.81
N GLU A 32 4.29 -8.40 1.69
CA GLU A 32 4.61 -6.99 1.41
C GLU A 32 3.33 -6.14 1.32
N THR A 33 2.30 -6.66 0.64
CA THR A 33 0.99 -6.01 0.54
C THR A 33 0.35 -5.84 1.92
N LYS A 34 0.41 -6.89 2.77
CA LYS A 34 -0.10 -6.83 4.14
C LYS A 34 0.65 -5.76 4.95
N ALA A 35 1.98 -5.69 4.81
CA ALA A 35 2.79 -4.68 5.50
C ALA A 35 2.45 -3.26 5.05
N LEU A 36 2.29 -3.01 3.75
CA LEU A 36 1.88 -1.72 3.19
C LEU A 36 0.52 -1.31 3.73
N LEU A 37 -0.49 -2.19 3.64
CA LEU A 37 -1.84 -1.90 4.10
C LEU A 37 -1.91 -1.61 5.59
N GLN A 38 -1.11 -2.30 6.41
CA GLN A 38 -1.07 -2.07 7.85
C GLN A 38 -0.39 -0.75 8.23
N LYS A 39 0.65 -0.33 7.49
CA LYS A 39 1.46 0.85 7.82
C LYS A 39 0.94 2.13 7.18
N GLU A 40 0.62 2.08 5.89
CA GLU A 40 0.23 3.26 5.09
C GLU A 40 -1.29 3.49 5.12
N LEU A 41 -2.09 2.43 5.27
CA LEU A 41 -3.56 2.48 5.22
C LEU A 41 -4.24 1.84 6.44
N PRO A 42 -3.86 2.18 7.68
CA PRO A 42 -4.37 1.53 8.90
C PRO A 42 -5.88 1.69 9.07
N THR A 43 -6.44 2.82 8.61
CA THR A 43 -7.90 3.08 8.67
C THR A 43 -8.66 2.20 7.68
N LEU A 44 -8.11 1.97 6.48
CA LEU A 44 -8.73 1.08 5.49
C LEU A 44 -8.84 -0.35 6.02
N MET A 45 -7.80 -0.80 6.74
CA MET A 45 -7.82 -2.09 7.42
C MET A 45 -8.88 -2.14 8.52
N LYS A 46 -8.98 -1.12 9.38
CA LYS A 46 -10.02 -1.06 10.42
C LYS A 46 -11.45 -1.11 9.86
N VAL A 47 -11.72 -0.37 8.79
CA VAL A 47 -13.05 -0.34 8.17
C VAL A 47 -13.43 -1.71 7.61
N MET A 48 -12.50 -2.45 7.01
CA MET A 48 -12.79 -3.77 6.46
C MET A 48 -13.11 -4.81 7.55
N TYR A 49 -12.48 -4.72 8.73
CA TYR A 49 -12.85 -5.56 9.88
C TYR A 49 -14.21 -5.22 10.46
N LEU A 50 -14.58 -3.93 10.51
CA LEU A 50 -15.88 -3.49 11.02
C LEU A 50 -17.04 -3.89 10.09
N CYS A 51 -16.84 -3.87 8.77
CA CYS A 51 -17.85 -4.38 7.81
C CYS A 51 -18.01 -5.91 7.83
N TYR A 52 -17.01 -6.66 8.29
CA TYR A 52 -17.10 -8.13 8.37
C TYR A 52 -17.67 -8.64 9.70
N LEU A 53 -17.78 -7.79 10.72
CA LEU A 53 -18.30 -8.11 12.05
C LEU A 53 -19.70 -7.53 12.34
N GLY A 54 -20.25 -6.76 11.40
CA GLY A 54 -21.59 -6.17 11.47
C GLY A 54 -22.64 -7.04 10.80
#